data_AF-F6B7X8-F1
#
_entry.id   AF-F6B7X8-F1
#
_cell.length_a   1.000
_cell.length_b   1.000
_cell.length_c   1.000
_cell.angle_alpha   90.00
_cell.angle_beta   90.00
_cell.angle_gamma   90.00
#
_symmetry.space_group_name_H-M   'P 1'
#
loop_
_entity.id
_entity.type
_entity.pdbx_description
1 polymer ?
#
loop_
_entity_poly.entity_id
_entity_poly.type
_entity_poly.pdbx_seq_one_letter_code
_entity_poly.pdbx_strand_id
1 'polypeptide(L)'
;MKQGILVKQAAMHPLSLVDSLAKNFVQEDFILANNYDNLDVLAFRMNNLSRLPAGLTRPVYTIFAGGDCAFIVAMKENSSLLKPVAAGAAEVKERDLKILKEVIFQGLLDLHPEQQDDFIITDDIKSALQSVDQGQYQYLFILNN
;
A
#
# COMPACT_ATOMS: atom_id res chain seq x y z
N MET A 1 6.41 13.02 0.12
CA MET A 1 5.20 12.99 -0.72
C MET A 1 4.77 11.54 -0.86
N LYS A 2 3.49 11.23 -0.62
CA LYS A 2 2.96 9.87 -0.76
C LYS A 2 2.74 9.58 -2.24
N GLN A 3 3.05 8.36 -2.67
CA GLN A 3 2.96 7.93 -4.06
C GLN A 3 1.90 6.83 -4.13
N GLY A 4 0.97 6.94 -5.07
CA GLY A 4 -0.08 5.97 -5.34
C GLY A 4 0.30 5.07 -6.52
N ILE A 5 -0.13 3.82 -6.47
CA ILE A 5 -0.07 2.88 -7.59
C ILE A 5 -1.47 2.34 -7.84
N LEU A 6 -2.05 2.76 -8.96
CA LEU A 6 -3.31 2.25 -9.48
C LEU A 6 -3.05 0.93 -10.20
N VAL A 7 -3.87 -0.09 -9.93
CA VAL A 7 -3.81 -1.40 -10.60
C VAL A 7 -5.13 -1.62 -11.32
N LYS A 8 -5.07 -1.78 -12.64
CA LYS A 8 -6.27 -1.85 -13.50
C LYS A 8 -7.01 -3.17 -13.33
N GLN A 9 -6.28 -4.27 -13.35
CA GLN A 9 -6.81 -5.62 -13.22
C GLN A 9 -5.79 -6.49 -12.51
N ALA A 10 -6.27 -7.38 -11.64
CA ALA A 10 -5.46 -8.38 -10.94
C ALA A 10 -6.26 -9.67 -10.75
N ALA A 11 -5.56 -10.79 -10.55
CA ALA A 11 -6.17 -12.10 -10.43
C ALA A 11 -6.99 -12.28 -9.13
N MET A 12 -6.68 -11.51 -8.09
CA MET A 12 -7.22 -11.72 -6.74
C MET A 12 -8.32 -10.71 -6.39
N HIS A 13 -9.35 -11.14 -5.66
CA HIS A 13 -10.38 -10.28 -5.09
C HIS A 13 -9.85 -9.50 -3.87
N PRO A 14 -10.34 -8.26 -3.57
CA PRO A 14 -9.77 -7.43 -2.51
C PRO A 14 -9.71 -8.08 -1.13
N LEU A 15 -10.79 -8.76 -0.72
CA LEU A 15 -10.81 -9.47 0.58
C LEU A 15 -9.80 -10.62 0.62
N SER A 16 -9.63 -11.35 -0.48
CA SER A 16 -8.65 -12.44 -0.57
C SER A 16 -7.20 -11.92 -0.54
N LEU A 17 -6.96 -10.73 -1.10
CA LEU A 17 -5.68 -10.04 -0.99
C LEU A 17 -5.39 -9.67 0.47
N VAL A 18 -6.37 -9.06 1.14
CA VAL A 18 -6.25 -8.70 2.55
C VAL A 18 -5.96 -9.95 3.38
N ASP A 19 -6.71 -11.04 3.22
CA ASP A 19 -6.47 -12.30 3.96
C ASP A 19 -5.06 -12.86 3.71
N SER A 20 -4.59 -12.84 2.46
CA SER A 20 -3.25 -13.33 2.09
C SER A 20 -2.13 -12.48 2.72
N LEU A 21 -2.32 -11.17 2.80
CA LEU A 21 -1.39 -10.26 3.45
C LEU A 21 -1.31 -10.47 4.96
N ALA A 22 -2.37 -10.97 5.60
CA ALA A 22 -2.41 -11.20 7.06
C ALA A 22 -1.29 -12.14 7.55
N LYS A 23 -0.69 -12.95 6.67
CA LYS A 23 0.50 -13.76 6.98
C LYS A 23 1.67 -12.88 7.43
N ASN A 24 2.01 -11.86 6.64
CA ASN A 24 3.22 -11.04 6.83
C ASN A 24 2.95 -9.62 7.32
N PHE A 25 1.69 -9.19 7.33
CA PHE A 25 1.26 -7.83 7.67
C PHE A 25 0.23 -7.85 8.81
N VAL A 26 0.28 -6.82 9.65
CA VAL A 26 -0.82 -6.41 10.53
C VAL A 26 -1.72 -5.46 9.73
N GLN A 27 -3.02 -5.52 9.98
CA GLN A 27 -4.02 -4.75 9.25
C GLN A 27 -4.74 -3.82 10.21
N GLU A 28 -4.98 -2.59 9.76
CA GLU A 28 -5.82 -1.60 10.43
C GLU A 28 -6.81 -1.05 9.40
N ASP A 29 -8.09 -1.07 9.75
CA ASP A 29 -9.15 -0.49 8.93
C ASP A 29 -9.11 1.04 9.06
N PHE A 30 -9.28 1.74 7.96
CA PHE A 30 -9.34 3.19 7.91
C PHE A 30 -10.53 3.65 7.08
N ILE A 31 -11.42 4.42 7.71
CA ILE A 31 -12.56 5.01 7.01
C ILE A 31 -12.13 6.32 6.35
N LEU A 32 -12.23 6.36 5.02
CA LEU A 32 -12.09 7.56 4.23
C LEU A 32 -13.34 8.41 4.42
N ALA A 33 -13.14 9.66 4.86
CA ALA A 33 -14.23 10.61 4.98
C ALA A 33 -14.72 11.03 3.58
N ASN A 34 -15.95 11.56 3.52
CA ASN A 34 -16.52 12.10 2.28
C ASN A 34 -15.51 12.99 1.53
N ASN A 35 -15.38 12.79 0.22
CA ASN A 35 -14.41 13.48 -0.64
C ASN A 35 -12.93 13.30 -0.25
N TYR A 36 -12.60 12.31 0.60
CA TYR A 36 -11.24 12.00 1.06
C TYR A 36 -10.58 13.19 1.77
N ASP A 37 -11.33 13.94 2.57
CA ASP A 37 -10.83 15.14 3.24
C ASP A 37 -9.91 14.83 4.44
N ASN A 38 -9.75 13.55 4.81
CA ASN A 38 -8.91 13.07 5.91
C ASN A 38 -7.64 12.31 5.47
N LEU A 39 -7.14 12.57 4.26
CA LEU A 39 -5.91 11.93 3.74
C LEU A 39 -4.65 12.30 4.53
N ASP A 40 -4.62 13.47 5.16
CA ASP A 40 -3.57 13.88 6.08
C ASP A 40 -3.55 12.99 7.33
N VAL A 41 -4.73 12.64 7.86
CA VAL A 41 -4.88 11.71 8.98
C VAL A 41 -4.41 10.31 8.58
N LEU A 42 -4.79 9.84 7.39
CA LEU A 42 -4.29 8.57 6.83
C LEU A 42 -2.75 8.58 6.76
N ALA A 43 -2.16 9.63 6.18
CA ALA A 43 -0.72 9.76 6.04
C ALA A 43 -0.01 9.78 7.41
N PHE A 44 -0.58 10.47 8.40
CA PHE A 44 -0.07 10.48 9.77
C PHE A 44 -0.11 9.08 10.40
N ARG A 45 -1.22 8.36 10.23
CA ARG A 45 -1.39 6.97 10.72
C ARG A 45 -0.35 6.04 10.11
N MET A 46 -0.21 6.05 8.78
CA MET A 46 0.80 5.25 8.06
C MET A 46 2.22 5.56 8.55
N ASN A 47 2.56 6.85 8.75
CA ASN A 47 3.85 7.27 9.26
C ASN A 47 4.13 6.83 10.69
N ASN A 48 3.10 6.72 11.54
CA ASN A 48 3.28 6.21 12.90
C ASN A 48 3.45 4.69 12.89
N LEU A 49 2.63 4.00 12.10
CA LEU A 49 2.72 2.55 11.96
C LEU A 49 4.04 2.11 11.37
N SER A 50 4.72 2.93 10.56
CA SER A 50 6.01 2.55 9.97
C SER A 50 7.17 2.58 10.96
N ARG A 51 7.03 3.23 12.11
CA ARG A 51 8.12 3.40 13.08
C ARG A 51 8.34 2.11 13.87
N LEU A 52 9.61 1.73 13.98
CA LEU A 52 10.10 0.67 14.85
C LEU A 52 10.99 1.27 15.95
N PRO A 53 11.32 0.49 16.99
CA PRO A 53 12.33 0.88 17.97
C PRO A 53 13.67 1.27 17.32
N ALA A 54 14.47 2.04 18.06
CA ALA A 54 15.80 2.50 17.63
C ALA A 54 15.83 3.33 16.33
N GLY A 55 14.71 3.99 15.96
CA GLY A 55 14.65 4.86 14.78
C GLY A 55 14.61 4.10 13.45
N LEU A 56 14.30 2.80 13.48
CA LEU A 56 14.13 1.98 12.30
C LEU A 56 12.72 2.14 11.73
N THR A 57 12.55 1.73 10.48
CA THR A 57 11.26 1.73 9.79
C THR A 57 10.93 0.36 9.21
N ARG A 58 9.63 0.08 9.12
CA ARG A 58 9.06 -1.05 8.39
C ARG A 58 8.19 -0.57 7.22
N PRO A 59 8.00 -1.41 6.19
CA PRO A 59 7.06 -1.13 5.11
C PRO A 59 5.63 -0.99 5.63
N VAL A 60 4.93 0.03 5.13
CA VAL A 60 3.51 0.28 5.35
C VAL A 60 2.88 0.71 4.03
N TYR A 61 1.73 0.10 3.70
CA TYR A 61 0.94 0.44 2.53
C TYR A 61 -0.50 0.67 2.94
N THR A 62 -1.24 1.45 2.17
CA THR A 62 -2.71 1.47 2.25
C THR A 62 -3.27 0.88 0.98
N ILE A 63 -4.23 -0.02 1.10
CA ILE A 63 -4.92 -0.67 -0.01
C ILE A 63 -6.35 -0.15 -0.03
N PHE A 64 -6.75 0.39 -1.17
CA PHE A 64 -8.12 0.83 -1.42
C PHE A 64 -8.66 0.10 -2.64
N ALA A 65 -9.88 -0.42 -2.54
CA ALA A 65 -10.55 -1.18 -3.59
C ALA A 65 -11.99 -0.70 -3.83
N GLY A 66 -12.26 0.57 -3.50
CA GLY A 66 -13.57 1.21 -3.62
C GLY A 66 -14.37 1.24 -2.31
N GLY A 67 -15.32 2.17 -2.24
CA GLY A 67 -16.17 2.39 -1.08
C GLY A 67 -15.58 3.40 -0.09
N ASP A 68 -15.88 3.23 1.20
CA ASP A 68 -15.45 4.14 2.26
C ASP A 68 -14.31 3.57 3.13
N CYS A 69 -13.95 2.30 2.95
CA CYS A 69 -12.93 1.64 3.76
C CYS A 69 -11.64 1.39 2.97
N ALA A 70 -10.51 1.72 3.59
CA ALA A 70 -9.18 1.38 3.13
C ALA A 70 -8.45 0.56 4.21
N PHE A 71 -7.54 -0.33 3.79
CA PHE A 71 -6.78 -1.17 4.70
C PHE A 71 -5.34 -0.70 4.79
N ILE A 72 -4.92 -0.25 5.96
CA ILE A 72 -3.51 0.04 6.23
C ILE A 72 -2.83 -1.28 6.60
N VAL A 73 -1.85 -1.70 5.80
CA VAL A 73 -1.10 -2.94 6.00
C VAL A 73 0.34 -2.62 6.41
N ALA A 74 0.70 -2.97 7.65
CA ALA A 74 2.01 -2.72 8.22
C ALA A 74 2.77 -4.03 8.40
N MET A 75 4.01 -4.12 7.92
CA MET A 75 4.77 -5.37 7.99
C MET A 75 4.99 -5.81 9.45
N LYS A 76 4.76 -7.09 9.75
CA LYS A 76 5.00 -7.63 11.09
C LYS A 76 6.49 -7.59 11.45
N GLU A 77 6.77 -7.37 12.73
CA GLU A 77 8.15 -7.37 13.25
C GLU A 77 8.84 -8.73 13.14
N ASN A 78 8.06 -9.82 13.18
CA ASN A 78 8.56 -11.19 13.03
C ASN A 78 8.48 -11.71 11.58
N SER A 79 8.15 -10.85 10.61
CA SER A 79 8.14 -11.24 9.19
C SER A 79 9.57 -11.50 8.71
N SER A 80 9.80 -12.62 8.03
CA SER A 80 11.10 -12.91 7.40
C SER A 80 11.46 -11.96 6.26
N LEU A 81 10.47 -11.20 5.77
CA LEU A 81 10.64 -10.17 4.74
C LEU A 81 11.12 -8.84 5.32
N LEU A 82 11.02 -8.65 6.64
CA LEU A 82 11.38 -7.39 7.27
C LEU A 82 12.90 -7.22 7.25
N LYS A 83 13.35 -6.21 6.51
CA LYS A 83 14.70 -5.66 6.59
C LYS A 83 14.59 -4.25 7.16
N PRO A 84 14.80 -4.07 8.48
CA PRO A 84 14.70 -2.76 9.11
C PRO A 84 15.74 -1.81 8.50
N VAL A 85 15.32 -0.59 8.19
CA VAL A 85 16.19 0.47 7.65
C VAL A 85 15.98 1.72 8.49
N ALA A 86 17.06 2.46 8.74
CA ALA A 86 16.99 3.73 9.48
C ALA A 86 16.01 4.71 8.80
N ALA A 87 15.23 5.42 9.61
CA ALA A 87 14.32 6.44 9.11
C ALA A 87 15.07 7.50 8.28
N GLY A 88 14.53 7.85 7.12
CA GLY A 88 15.11 8.86 6.22
C GLY A 88 16.29 8.37 5.37
N ALA A 89 16.71 7.10 5.48
CA ALA A 89 17.70 6.54 4.57
C ALA A 89 17.12 6.41 3.15
N ALA A 90 17.97 6.62 2.13
CA ALA A 90 17.57 6.54 0.72
C ALA A 90 16.99 5.16 0.34
N GLU A 91 17.45 4.11 1.01
CA GLU A 91 17.06 2.71 0.77
C GLU A 91 15.63 2.38 1.23
N VAL A 92 14.98 3.23 2.06
CA VAL A 92 13.61 3.02 2.53
C VAL A 92 12.65 2.86 1.35
N LYS A 93 12.71 3.80 0.40
CA LYS A 93 11.83 3.79 -0.78
C LYS A 93 12.09 2.57 -1.66
N GLU A 94 13.35 2.21 -1.86
CA GLU A 94 13.73 1.05 -2.68
C GLU A 94 13.23 -0.26 -2.06
N ARG A 95 13.44 -0.45 -0.75
CA ARG A 95 12.96 -1.61 0.00
C ARG A 95 11.44 -1.74 -0.10
N ASP A 96 10.71 -0.65 0.18
CA ASP A 96 9.25 -0.68 0.23
C ASP A 96 8.67 -0.96 -1.17
N LEU A 97 9.25 -0.38 -2.23
CA LEU A 97 8.86 -0.68 -3.60
C LEU A 97 9.19 -2.12 -4.01
N LYS A 98 10.34 -2.65 -3.60
CA LYS A 98 10.76 -4.02 -3.89
C LYS A 98 9.78 -5.03 -3.28
N ILE A 99 9.42 -4.85 -2.01
CA ILE A 99 8.46 -5.71 -1.33
C ILE A 99 7.09 -5.63 -2.00
N LEU A 100 6.62 -4.44 -2.34
CA LEU A 100 5.34 -4.26 -3.03
C LEU A 100 5.34 -5.03 -4.37
N LYS A 101 6.40 -4.91 -5.17
CA LYS A 101 6.48 -5.56 -6.49
C LYS A 101 6.63 -7.08 -6.40
N GLU A 102 7.58 -7.57 -5.63
CA GLU A 102 7.92 -9.00 -5.60
C GLU A 102 6.91 -9.80 -4.79
N VAL A 103 6.49 -9.27 -3.64
CA VAL A 103 5.64 -10.04 -2.71
C VAL A 103 4.16 -9.84 -3.03
N ILE A 104 3.73 -8.60 -3.27
CA ILE A 104 2.31 -8.30 -3.43
C ILE A 104 1.91 -8.42 -4.90
N PHE A 105 2.56 -7.69 -5.80
CA PHE A 105 2.16 -7.66 -7.20
C PHE A 105 2.41 -9.00 -7.89
N GLN A 106 3.65 -9.50 -7.89
CA GLN A 106 3.95 -10.80 -8.49
C GLN A 106 3.38 -11.96 -7.65
N GLY A 107 3.67 -11.95 -6.34
CA GLY A 107 3.36 -13.10 -5.48
C GLY A 107 1.87 -13.31 -5.18
N LEU A 108 1.07 -12.24 -5.08
CA LEU A 108 -0.35 -12.34 -4.70
C LEU A 108 -1.30 -11.93 -5.82
N LEU A 109 -0.93 -10.94 -6.63
CA LEU A 109 -1.80 -10.41 -7.68
C LEU A 109 -1.54 -10.99 -9.07
N ASP A 110 -0.48 -11.79 -9.23
CA ASP A 110 -0.02 -12.37 -10.50
C ASP A 110 0.30 -11.30 -11.55
N LEU A 111 0.86 -10.17 -11.10
CA LEU A 111 1.25 -9.04 -11.94
C LEU A 111 2.75 -9.11 -12.21
N HIS A 112 3.10 -9.55 -13.42
CA HIS A 112 4.47 -9.71 -13.86
C HIS A 112 5.09 -8.40 -14.39
N PRO A 113 6.41 -8.24 -14.38
CA PRO A 113 7.10 -7.04 -14.86
C PRO A 113 6.80 -6.69 -16.32
N GLU A 114 6.50 -7.68 -17.17
CA GLU A 114 6.05 -7.45 -18.55
C GLU A 114 4.70 -6.75 -18.67
N GLN A 115 3.90 -6.71 -17.60
CA GLN A 115 2.56 -6.12 -17.56
C GLN A 115 2.57 -4.67 -17.05
N GLN A 116 3.53 -3.85 -17.48
CA GLN A 116 3.61 -2.45 -17.03
C GLN A 116 2.36 -1.63 -17.36
N ASP A 117 1.61 -2.01 -18.39
CA ASP A 117 0.34 -1.37 -18.76
C ASP A 117 -0.78 -1.59 -17.73
N ASP A 118 -0.62 -2.55 -16.81
CA ASP A 118 -1.62 -2.91 -15.82
C ASP A 118 -1.55 -2.05 -14.54
N PHE A 119 -0.53 -1.20 -14.39
CA PHE A 119 -0.45 -0.26 -13.27
C PHE A 119 0.08 1.14 -13.61
N ILE A 120 -0.42 2.15 -12.90
CA ILE A 120 -0.04 3.55 -13.08
C ILE A 120 0.44 4.12 -11.75
N ILE A 121 1.58 4.80 -11.78
CA ILE A 121 2.12 5.55 -10.65
C ILE A 121 1.60 7.00 -10.70
N THR A 122 1.13 7.52 -9.58
CA THR A 122 0.64 8.90 -9.46
C THR A 122 0.96 9.51 -8.09
N ASP A 123 1.16 10.82 -8.05
CA ASP A 123 1.25 11.59 -6.79
C ASP A 123 -0.10 12.25 -6.42
N ASP A 124 -1.07 12.25 -7.34
CA ASP A 124 -2.44 12.74 -7.07
C ASP A 124 -3.30 11.62 -6.49
N ILE A 125 -3.20 11.46 -5.17
CA ILE A 125 -3.92 10.43 -4.42
C ILE A 125 -5.44 10.63 -4.48
N LYS A 126 -5.91 11.88 -4.50
CA LYS A 126 -7.35 12.17 -4.47
C LYS A 126 -8.01 11.72 -5.77
N SER A 127 -7.42 12.08 -6.91
CA SER A 127 -7.91 11.61 -8.21
C SER A 127 -7.77 10.09 -8.35
N ALA A 128 -6.71 9.50 -7.81
CA ALA A 128 -6.53 8.04 -7.82
C ALA A 128 -7.65 7.29 -7.08
N LEU A 129 -8.03 7.78 -5.88
CA LEU A 129 -9.16 7.20 -5.12
C LEU A 129 -10.47 7.29 -5.90
N GLN A 130 -10.74 8.44 -6.53
CA GLN A 130 -11.93 8.62 -7.37
C GLN A 130 -11.97 7.64 -8.55
N SER A 131 -10.83 7.40 -9.20
CA SER A 131 -10.77 6.46 -10.32
C SER A 131 -11.06 5.02 -9.89
N VAL A 132 -10.67 4.61 -8.68
CA VAL A 132 -11.04 3.29 -8.12
C VAL A 132 -12.53 3.24 -7.81
N ASP A 133 -13.10 4.27 -7.17
CA ASP A 133 -14.55 4.32 -6.86
C ASP A 133 -15.43 4.32 -8.12
N GLN A 134 -14.94 4.88 -9.21
CA GLN A 134 -15.61 4.87 -10.51
C GLN A 134 -15.42 3.54 -11.28
N GLY A 135 -14.70 2.57 -10.70
CA GLY A 135 -14.45 1.27 -11.31
C GLY A 135 -13.47 1.30 -12.48
N GLN A 136 -12.66 2.35 -12.63
CA GLN A 136 -11.63 2.44 -13.67
C GLN A 136 -10.40 1.58 -13.34
N TYR A 137 -10.14 1.39 -12.04
CA TYR A 137 -9.06 0.56 -11.53
C TYR A 137 -9.58 -0.31 -10.39
N GLN A 138 -9.03 -1.51 -10.25
CA GLN A 138 -9.41 -2.46 -9.21
C GLN A 138 -8.80 -2.10 -7.85
N TYR A 139 -7.58 -1.57 -7.83
CA TYR A 139 -6.88 -1.20 -6.60
C TYR A 139 -6.16 0.14 -6.72
N LEU A 140 -6.02 0.80 -5.57
CA LEU A 140 -4.99 1.78 -5.30
C LEU A 140 -4.13 1.32 -4.12
N PHE A 141 -2.82 1.27 -4.34
CA PHE A 141 -1.81 1.11 -3.29
C PHE A 141 -1.18 2.46 -3.00
N ILE A 142 -1.34 2.97 -1.78
CA ILE A 142 -0.68 4.19 -1.32
C ILE A 142 0.57 3.78 -0.54
N LEU A 143 1.73 4.28 -0.94
CA LEU A 143 3.00 3.98 -0.30
C LEU A 143 3.33 4.99 0.81
N ASN A 144 3.87 4.47 1.91
CA ASN A 144 4.37 5.28 3.01
C ASN A 144 5.80 5.81 2.75
N ASN A 145 5.93 6.74 1.79
CA ASN A 145 7.20 7.40 1.48
C ASN A 145 7.48 8.62 2.36
#